data_AF-A0A6P8FIC2-F1
#
_entry.id   AF-A0A6P8FIC2-F1
#
_cell.length_a   1.000
_cell.length_b   1.000
_cell.length_c   1.000
_cell.angle_alpha   90.00
_cell.angle_beta   90.00
_cell.angle_gamma   90.00
#
_symmetry.space_group_name_H-M   'P 1'
#
loop_
_entity.id
_entity.type
_entity.pdbx_description
1 polymer ?
#
loop_
_entity_poly.entity_id
_entity_poly.type
_entity_poly.pdbx_seq_one_letter_code
_entity_poly.pdbx_strand_id
1 'polypeptide(L)'
;MTNTFPVQNMSNLEKSMVSIIDVFHKYSGHKCHLKKADLKDLINNEMTHFILKVKDNETLDQLFTDLDLNGDLEIDFQEFIALIAMVTSACHDLFPDHH
;
A
#
# COMPACT_ATOMS: atom_id res chain seq x y z
N MET A 1 -4.80 -18.26 -18.63
CA MET A 1 -5.74 -17.26 -19.16
C MET A 1 -5.54 -15.99 -18.36
N THR A 2 -4.58 -15.13 -18.76
CA THR A 2 -4.40 -13.82 -18.14
C THR A 2 -5.37 -12.88 -18.83
N ASN A 3 -6.46 -12.51 -18.14
CA ASN A 3 -7.37 -11.47 -18.61
C ASN A 3 -6.63 -10.13 -18.57
N THR A 4 -5.90 -9.81 -19.64
CA THR A 4 -5.35 -8.48 -19.85
C THR A 4 -6.51 -7.58 -20.24
N PHE A 5 -7.09 -6.87 -19.28
CA PHE A 5 -8.03 -5.78 -19.59
C PHE A 5 -7.34 -4.81 -20.55
N PRO A 6 -7.95 -4.44 -21.69
CA PRO A 6 -7.35 -3.46 -22.58
C PRO A 6 -7.29 -2.11 -21.85
N VAL A 7 -6.07 -1.71 -21.46
CA VAL A 7 -5.71 -0.48 -20.70
C VAL A 7 -6.14 0.83 -21.40
N GLN A 8 -6.82 0.77 -22.54
CA GLN A 8 -7.00 1.88 -23.47
C GLN A 8 -8.18 2.82 -23.16
N ASN A 9 -9.01 2.58 -22.13
CA ASN A 9 -10.14 3.47 -21.82
C ASN A 9 -10.52 3.58 -20.32
N MET A 10 -9.58 3.39 -19.41
CA MET A 10 -9.83 3.51 -17.98
C MET A 10 -9.88 4.98 -17.54
N SER A 11 -10.85 5.32 -16.69
CA SER A 11 -10.91 6.57 -15.93
C SER A 11 -9.68 6.71 -15.02
N ASN A 12 -9.40 7.92 -14.55
CA ASN A 12 -8.26 8.15 -13.65
C ASN A 12 -8.36 7.29 -12.37
N LEU A 13 -9.57 7.10 -11.84
CA LEU A 13 -9.79 6.26 -10.67
C LEU A 13 -9.46 4.79 -10.96
N GLU A 14 -9.94 4.25 -12.09
CA GLU A 14 -9.63 2.87 -12.48
C GLU A 14 -8.13 2.67 -12.70
N LYS A 15 -7.42 3.63 -13.31
CA LYS A 15 -5.96 3.59 -13.45
C LYS A 15 -5.26 3.61 -12.10
N SER A 16 -5.73 4.41 -11.15
CA SER A 16 -5.20 4.44 -9.79
C SER A 16 -5.42 3.11 -9.08
N MET A 17 -6.61 2.51 -9.19
CA MET A 17 -6.90 1.19 -8.60
C MET A 17 -5.99 0.10 -9.19
N VAL A 18 -5.82 0.07 -10.52
CA VAL A 18 -4.89 -0.87 -11.16
C VAL A 18 -3.45 -0.61 -10.68
N SER A 19 -3.04 0.65 -10.55
CA SER A 19 -1.71 1.00 -10.05
C SER A 19 -1.49 0.52 -8.60
N ILE A 20 -2.50 0.63 -7.73
CA ILE A 20 -2.43 0.11 -6.35
C ILE A 20 -2.25 -1.41 -6.36
N ILE A 21 -2.98 -2.13 -7.21
CA ILE A 21 -2.86 -3.58 -7.37
C ILE A 21 -1.47 -3.97 -7.91
N ASP A 22 -0.98 -3.27 -8.93
CA ASP A 22 0.33 -3.53 -9.52
C ASP A 22 1.47 -3.27 -8.52
N VAL A 23 1.36 -2.21 -7.71
CA VAL A 23 2.29 -1.94 -6.61
C VAL A 23 2.25 -3.08 -5.60
N PHE A 24 1.07 -3.51 -5.16
CA PHE A 24 0.98 -4.64 -4.23
C PHE A 24 1.67 -5.89 -4.79
N HIS A 25 1.34 -6.29 -6.02
CA HIS A 25 1.94 -7.48 -6.65
C HIS A 25 3.46 -7.35 -6.86
N LYS A 26 3.95 -6.14 -7.12
CA LYS A 26 5.40 -5.87 -7.27
C LYS A 26 6.17 -6.20 -6.00
N TYR A 27 5.62 -5.92 -4.82
CA TYR A 27 6.28 -6.19 -3.53
C TYR A 27 5.88 -7.53 -2.90
N SER A 28 4.64 -8.01 -3.10
CA SER A 28 4.18 -9.31 -2.57
C SER A 28 4.78 -10.50 -3.33
N GLY A 29 5.35 -10.23 -4.51
CA GLY A 29 5.90 -11.24 -5.41
C GLY A 29 4.88 -12.34 -5.73
N HIS A 30 5.34 -13.59 -5.72
CA HIS A 30 4.53 -14.75 -6.07
C HIS A 30 3.63 -15.27 -4.94
N LYS A 31 3.78 -14.73 -3.73
CA LYS A 31 3.06 -15.23 -2.55
C LYS A 31 1.76 -14.49 -2.29
N CYS A 32 1.48 -13.38 -2.98
CA CYS A 32 0.30 -12.53 -2.75
C CYS A 32 0.17 -12.01 -1.31
N HIS A 33 1.25 -12.03 -0.54
CA HIS A 33 1.33 -11.47 0.81
C HIS A 33 2.64 -10.69 0.95
N LEU A 34 2.60 -9.60 1.69
CA LEU A 34 3.77 -8.78 2.01
C LEU A 34 4.31 -9.19 3.38
N LYS A 35 5.62 -9.44 3.46
CA LYS A 35 6.28 -9.59 4.75
C LYS A 35 6.73 -8.23 5.26
N LYS A 36 7.12 -8.17 6.53
CA LYS A 36 7.68 -6.96 7.14
C LYS A 36 8.80 -6.32 6.31
N ALA A 37 9.67 -7.11 5.68
CA ALA A 37 10.72 -6.60 4.80
C ALA A 37 10.14 -5.98 3.52
N ASP A 38 9.17 -6.65 2.89
CA ASP A 38 8.52 -6.17 1.66
C ASP A 38 7.72 -4.88 1.92
N LEU A 39 7.03 -4.81 3.06
CA LEU A 39 6.31 -3.62 3.52
C LEU A 39 7.28 -2.45 3.73
N LYS A 40 8.46 -2.71 4.33
CA LYS A 40 9.50 -1.71 4.51
C LYS A 40 9.96 -1.12 3.17
N ASP A 41 10.20 -1.98 2.19
CA ASP A 41 10.67 -1.55 0.87
C ASP A 41 9.57 -0.80 0.12
N LEU A 42 8.31 -1.25 0.21
CA LEU A 42 7.15 -0.57 -0.37
C LEU A 42 7.01 0.85 0.18
N ILE A 43 7.02 1.01 1.51
CA ILE A 43 6.86 2.32 2.15
C ILE A 43 8.00 3.25 1.76
N ASN A 44 9.24 2.76 1.79
CA ASN A 44 10.40 3.58 1.45
C ASN A 44 10.44 3.99 -0.02
N ASN A 45 9.97 3.14 -0.94
CA ASN A 45 10.04 3.39 -2.37
C ASN A 45 8.82 4.13 -2.92
N GLU A 46 7.61 3.77 -2.49
CA GLU A 46 6.35 4.30 -3.05
C GLU A 46 5.75 5.42 -2.18
N MET A 47 6.03 5.44 -0.87
CA MET A 47 5.41 6.38 0.09
C MET A 47 6.42 7.35 0.73
N THR A 48 7.55 7.60 0.08
CA THR A 48 8.69 8.35 0.64
C THR A 48 8.35 9.78 1.09
N HIS A 49 7.29 10.37 0.51
CA HIS A 49 6.80 11.71 0.83
C HIS A 49 5.60 11.74 1.78
N PHE A 50 4.89 10.62 1.93
CA PHE A 50 3.66 10.53 2.72
C PHE A 50 3.90 9.91 4.09
N ILE A 51 4.75 8.89 4.15
CA ILE A 51 5.23 8.31 5.39
C ILE A 51 6.67 8.79 5.56
N LEU A 52 6.93 9.64 6.56
CA LEU A 52 8.28 9.99 6.97
C LEU A 52 9.06 8.68 7.11
N LYS A 53 10.08 8.49 6.26
CA LYS A 53 10.86 7.25 6.13
C LYS A 53 10.85 6.47 7.44
N VAL A 54 10.30 5.26 7.40
CA VAL A 54 10.36 4.34 8.53
C VAL A 54 11.82 3.92 8.68
N LYS A 55 12.58 4.75 9.40
CA LYS A 55 14.01 4.57 9.65
C LYS A 55 14.22 3.59 10.80
N ASP A 56 13.31 3.59 11.76
CA ASP A 56 13.37 2.75 12.93
C ASP A 56 12.56 1.47 12.73
N ASN A 57 13.17 0.33 13.06
CA ASN A 57 12.48 -0.96 12.97
C ASN A 57 11.28 -1.03 13.92
N GLU A 58 11.27 -0.23 15.00
CA GLU A 58 10.18 -0.17 15.98
C GLU A 58 8.91 0.44 15.38
N THR A 59 9.03 1.54 14.62
CA THR A 59 7.87 2.12 13.91
C THR A 59 7.37 1.20 12.81
N LEU A 60 8.27 0.47 12.15
CA LEU A 60 7.88 -0.55 11.17
C LEU A 60 7.15 -1.71 11.84
N ASP A 61 7.63 -2.17 13.00
CA ASP A 61 6.99 -3.22 13.79
C ASP A 61 5.59 -2.81 14.22
N GLN A 62 5.45 -1.60 14.79
CA GLN A 62 4.16 -1.08 15.20
C GLN A 62 3.19 -0.99 14.02
N LEU A 63 3.63 -0.42 12.90
CA LEU A 63 2.80 -0.32 11.70
C LEU A 63 2.43 -1.70 11.14
N PHE A 64 3.38 -2.64 11.14
CA PHE A 64 3.12 -4.00 10.69
C PHE A 64 2.07 -4.68 11.58
N THR A 65 2.20 -4.56 12.91
CA THR A 65 1.23 -5.09 13.87
C THR A 65 -0.13 -4.41 13.77
N ASP A 66 -0.18 -3.11 13.49
CA ASP A 66 -1.44 -2.38 13.32
C ASP A 66 -2.17 -2.78 12.02
N LEU A 67 -1.42 -3.23 11.00
CA LEU A 67 -1.97 -3.69 9.72
C LEU A 67 -2.29 -5.19 9.68
N ASP A 68 -1.52 -6.02 10.40
CA ASP A 68 -1.72 -7.47 10.55
C ASP A 68 -2.91 -7.73 11.48
N LEU A 69 -4.11 -7.51 10.95
CA LEU A 69 -5.36 -7.59 11.71
C LEU A 69 -5.73 -9.04 12.03
N ASN A 70 -5.28 -9.97 11.19
CA ASN A 70 -5.55 -11.39 11.35
C ASN A 70 -4.49 -12.10 12.23
N GLY A 71 -3.33 -11.48 12.44
CA GLY A 71 -2.23 -11.99 13.28
C GLY A 71 -1.43 -13.12 12.63
N ASP A 72 -1.41 -13.24 11.30
CA ASP A 72 -0.73 -14.29 10.56
C ASP A 72 0.74 -13.96 10.22
N LEU A 73 1.20 -12.76 10.61
CA LEU A 73 2.53 -12.22 10.34
C LEU A 73 2.81 -12.00 8.85
N GLU A 74 1.77 -11.86 8.05
CA GLU A 74 1.79 -11.50 6.66
C GLU A 74 0.74 -10.38 6.42
N ILE A 75 0.92 -9.56 5.38
CA ILE A 75 -0.04 -8.53 5.02
C ILE A 75 -0.68 -8.91 3.70
N ASP A 76 -1.98 -9.18 3.72
CA ASP A 76 -2.75 -9.45 2.52
C ASP A 76 -3.17 -8.16 1.78
N PHE A 77 -3.82 -8.33 0.63
CA PHE A 77 -4.26 -7.18 -0.17
C PHE A 77 -5.28 -6.30 0.58
N GLN A 78 -6.12 -6.88 1.41
CA GLN A 78 -7.15 -6.18 2.16
C GLN A 78 -6.52 -5.30 3.26
N GLU A 79 -5.56 -5.85 3.99
CA GLU A 79 -4.77 -5.13 5.00
C GLU A 79 -3.90 -4.05 4.36
N PHE A 80 -3.33 -4.32 3.18
CA PHE A 80 -2.62 -3.30 2.40
C PHE A 80 -3.54 -2.14 1.99
N ILE A 81 -4.78 -2.41 1.56
CA ILE A 81 -5.74 -1.34 1.23
C ILE A 81 -6.11 -0.52 2.47
N ALA A 82 -6.16 -1.12 3.66
CA ALA A 82 -6.35 -0.37 4.90
C ALA A 82 -5.22 0.66 5.12
N LEU A 83 -3.96 0.29 4.85
CA LEU A 83 -2.84 1.25 4.86
C LEU A 83 -3.06 2.39 3.87
N ILE A 84 -3.41 2.07 2.61
CA ILE A 84 -3.66 3.09 1.58
C ILE A 84 -4.77 4.04 2.02
N ALA A 85 -5.86 3.51 2.58
CA ALA A 85 -6.98 4.30 3.07
C ALA A 85 -6.56 5.22 4.24
N MET A 86 -5.79 4.70 5.21
CA MET A 86 -5.27 5.49 6.33
C MET A 86 -4.37 6.62 5.85
N VAL A 87 -3.40 6.33 4.98
CA VAL A 87 -2.48 7.33 4.43
C VAL A 87 -3.26 8.35 3.59
N THR A 88 -4.20 7.92 2.76
CA THR A 88 -5.02 8.81 1.92
C THR A 88 -5.89 9.73 2.79
N SER A 89 -6.50 9.21 3.86
CA SER A 89 -7.29 10.01 4.81
C SER A 89 -6.41 11.00 5.56
N ALA A 90 -5.25 10.58 6.06
CA ALA A 90 -4.31 11.47 6.73
C ALA A 90 -3.81 12.57 5.77
N CYS A 91 -3.60 12.26 4.50
CA CYS A 91 -3.28 13.26 3.47
C CYS A 91 -4.43 14.22 3.24
N HIS A 92 -5.67 13.73 3.18
CA HIS A 92 -6.85 14.60 3.03
C HIS A 92 -6.92 15.64 4.15
N ASP A 93 -6.63 15.24 5.40
CA ASP A 93 -6.60 16.16 6.55
C ASP A 93 -5.38 17.11 6.52
N LEU A 94 -4.25 16.68 5.96
CA LEU A 94 -3.02 17.48 5.81
C LEU A 94 -3.06 18.47 4.65
N PHE A 95 -3.93 18.28 3.66
CA PHE A 95 -4.14 19.17 2.52
C PHE A 95 -5.54 19.82 2.56
N PRO A 96 -5.78 20.79 3.46
CA PRO A 96 -7.05 21.51 3.53
C PRO A 96 -7.32 22.43 2.31
N ASP A 97 -6.36 22.63 1.41
CA ASP A 97 -6.46 23.50 0.22
C ASP A 97 -7.28 22.91 -0.96
N HIS A 98 -8.01 21.81 -0.77
CA HIS A 98 -8.96 21.26 -1.75
C HIS A 98 -10.40 21.31 -1.25
N HIS A 99 -10.77 22.39 -0.56
CA HIS A 99 -12.14 22.68 -0.16
C HIS A 99 -12.64 24.04 -0.65
#